data_AF-A0A536SD37-F1
#
_entry.id   AF-A0A536SD37-F1
#
_cell.length_a   1.000
_cell.length_b   1.000
_cell.length_c   1.000
_cell.angle_alpha   90.00
_cell.angle_beta   90.00
_cell.angle_gamma   90.00
#
_symmetry.space_group_name_H-M   'P 1'
#
loop_
_entity.id
_entity.type
_entity.pdbx_description
1 polymer ?
#
loop_
_entity_poly.entity_id
_entity_poly.type
_entity_poly.pdbx_seq_one_letter_code
_entity_poly.pdbx_strand_id
1 'polypeptide(L)'
;MNEQEKVDKTRRNLVVATSAVGAAAGVGAAVPFAASLWPSERTRAAGAPVEVDVSRIAPGELAVIEWRGKPVWVLRRTKEMIESLKVVEPRLSDPKSKASEQPKYAENEYRSANPELLVLVGV
;
A
#
# COMPACT_ATOMS: atom_id res chain seq x y z
N MET A 1 59.34 -7.05 30.47
CA MET A 1 58.66 -6.36 31.59
C MET A 1 57.41 -5.73 31.02
N ASN A 2 56.26 -6.34 31.27
CA ASN A 2 54.96 -5.81 30.81
C ASN A 2 54.53 -4.71 31.77
N GLU A 3 54.86 -3.47 31.45
CA GLU A 3 54.19 -2.33 32.06
C GLU A 3 52.80 -2.22 31.42
N GLN A 4 51.79 -2.74 32.09
CA GLN A 4 50.42 -2.34 31.81
C GLN A 4 50.32 -0.84 32.16
N GLU A 5 50.43 0.00 31.12
CA GLU A 5 50.15 1.42 31.18
C GLU A 5 48.79 1.62 31.87
N LYS A 6 48.80 2.21 33.06
CA LYS A 6 47.62 2.38 33.90
C LYS A 6 46.71 3.40 33.21
N VAL A 7 45.75 2.90 32.44
CA VAL A 7 44.86 3.75 31.63
C VAL A 7 44.23 4.85 32.49
N ASP A 8 44.44 6.10 32.06
CA ASP A 8 43.84 7.28 32.68
C ASP A 8 42.31 7.19 32.54
N LYS A 9 41.67 6.80 33.64
CA LYS A 9 40.22 6.59 33.71
C LYS A 9 39.46 7.89 33.43
N THR A 10 40.01 9.04 33.78
CA THR A 10 39.38 10.34 33.53
C THR A 10 39.34 10.64 32.04
N ARG A 11 40.45 10.43 31.34
CA ARG A 11 40.51 10.58 29.86
C ARG A 11 39.64 9.56 29.15
N ARG A 12 39.66 8.29 29.59
CA ARG A 12 38.78 7.25 29.02
C ARG A 12 37.31 7.62 29.18
N ASN A 13 36.89 8.10 30.35
CA ASN A 13 35.52 8.49 30.62
C ASN A 13 35.09 9.68 29.76
N LEU A 14 35.97 10.66 29.53
CA LEU A 14 35.70 11.79 28.64
C LEU A 14 35.49 11.34 27.17
N VAL A 15 36.30 10.39 26.69
CA VAL A 15 36.13 9.81 25.34
C VAL A 15 34.79 9.06 25.22
N VAL A 16 34.45 8.25 26.22
CA VAL A 16 33.17 7.51 26.27
C VAL A 16 31.97 8.46 26.35
N ALA A 17 32.06 9.51 27.15
CA ALA A 17 31.00 10.51 27.26
C ALA A 17 30.80 11.25 25.91
N THR A 18 31.89 11.65 25.26
CA THR A 18 31.83 12.36 23.97
C THR A 18 31.28 11.46 22.87
N SER A 19 31.67 10.19 22.82
CA SER A 19 31.15 9.23 21.83
C SER A 19 29.67 8.92 22.07
N ALA A 20 29.22 8.82 23.33
CA ALA A 20 27.81 8.62 23.65
C ALA A 20 26.94 9.81 23.21
N VAL A 21 27.40 11.05 23.45
CA VAL A 21 26.70 12.25 22.98
C VAL A 21 26.68 12.32 21.45
N GLY A 22 27.79 12.00 20.79
CA GLY A 22 27.86 11.94 19.33
C GLY A 22 26.91 10.90 18.74
N ALA A 23 26.80 9.72 19.36
CA ALA A 23 25.85 8.69 18.94
C ALA A 23 24.40 9.14 19.12
N ALA A 24 24.07 9.78 20.25
CA ALA A 24 22.72 10.32 20.49
C ALA A 24 22.35 11.40 19.48
N ALA A 25 23.28 12.31 19.17
CA ALA A 25 23.09 13.33 18.13
C ALA A 25 22.92 12.71 16.74
N GLY A 26 23.71 11.68 16.42
CA GLY A 26 23.60 10.92 15.17
C GLY A 26 22.23 10.28 14.99
N VAL A 27 21.71 9.61 16.03
CA VAL A 27 20.34 9.07 16.04
C VAL A 27 19.31 10.19 15.91
N GLY A 28 19.49 11.29 16.64
CA GLY A 28 18.61 12.46 16.60
C GLY A 28 18.48 13.09 15.22
N ALA A 29 19.51 13.01 14.37
CA ALA A 29 19.47 13.48 12.99
C ALA A 29 18.99 12.39 12.00
N ALA A 30 19.41 11.14 12.20
CA ALA A 30 19.08 10.03 11.29
C ALA A 30 17.58 9.68 11.31
N VAL A 31 16.92 9.72 12.47
CA VAL A 31 15.50 9.41 12.62
C VAL A 31 14.59 10.36 11.83
N PRO A 32 14.64 11.70 12.00
CA PRO A 32 13.83 12.61 11.21
C PRO A 32 14.21 12.60 9.73
N PHE A 33 15.49 12.37 9.40
CA PHE A 33 15.92 12.21 8.01
C PHE A 33 15.26 10.97 7.36
N ALA A 34 15.28 9.82 8.01
CA ALA A 34 14.59 8.63 7.52
C ALA A 34 13.06 8.83 7.45
N ALA A 35 12.47 9.48 8.46
CA ALA A 35 11.05 9.82 8.46
C ALA A 35 10.68 10.80 7.33
N SER A 36 11.60 11.67 6.89
CA SER A 36 11.36 12.60 5.78
C SER A 36 11.24 11.91 4.42
N LEU A 37 11.77 10.69 4.28
CA LEU A 37 11.63 9.87 3.08
C LEU A 37 10.29 9.12 3.03
N TRP A 38 9.51 9.12 4.11
CA TRP A 38 8.18 8.54 4.13
C TRP A 38 7.18 9.39 3.34
N PRO A 39 6.13 8.77 2.76
CA PRO A 39 5.15 9.48 1.96
C PRO A 39 4.53 10.62 2.76
N SER A 40 4.58 11.82 2.19
CA SER A 40 4.07 13.04 2.83
C SER A 40 2.57 12.95 3.16
N GLU A 41 2.12 13.74 4.14
CA GLU A 41 0.70 13.85 4.50
C GLU A 41 -0.21 14.21 3.31
N ARG A 42 0.30 14.88 2.26
CA ARG A 42 -0.45 15.09 1.01
C ARG A 42 -0.71 13.79 0.25
N THR A 43 0.21 12.84 0.27
CA THR A 43 0.05 11.51 -0.34
C THR A 43 -0.91 10.63 0.48
N ARG A 44 -0.95 10.80 1.81
CA ARG A 44 -1.95 10.17 2.67
C ARG A 44 -3.35 10.77 2.46
N ALA A 45 -3.45 12.09 2.34
CA ALA A 45 -4.69 12.80 2.08
C ALA A 45 -5.25 12.50 0.67
N ALA A 46 -4.39 12.36 -0.34
CA ALA A 46 -4.79 11.89 -1.68
C ALA A 46 -5.26 10.42 -1.69
N GLY A 47 -5.05 9.68 -0.60
CA GLY A 47 -5.58 8.34 -0.36
C GLY A 47 -6.97 8.31 0.27
N ALA A 48 -7.61 9.47 0.50
CA ALA A 48 -8.97 9.54 1.03
C ALA A 48 -9.95 8.71 0.16
N PRO A 49 -10.97 8.11 0.78
CA PRO A 49 -11.99 7.37 0.05
C PRO A 49 -12.72 8.31 -0.91
N VAL A 50 -12.82 7.91 -2.18
CA VAL A 50 -13.65 8.60 -3.18
C VAL A 50 -14.98 7.88 -3.22
N GLU A 51 -16.06 8.59 -2.88
CA GLU A 51 -17.42 8.09 -3.02
C GLU A 51 -17.91 8.32 -4.44
N VAL A 52 -18.40 7.25 -5.07
CA VAL A 52 -18.94 7.29 -6.43
C VAL A 52 -20.39 6.83 -6.39
N ASP A 53 -21.27 7.66 -6.93
CA ASP A 53 -22.68 7.32 -7.10
C ASP A 53 -22.85 6.33 -8.27
N VAL A 54 -22.97 5.05 -7.93
CA VAL A 54 -23.17 3.96 -8.90
C VAL A 54 -24.56 3.92 -9.53
N SER A 55 -25.53 4.68 -9.01
CA SER A 55 -26.91 4.68 -9.53
C SER A 55 -27.02 5.26 -10.94
N ARG A 56 -26.07 6.12 -11.32
CA ARG A 56 -26.01 6.79 -12.62
C ARG A 56 -25.41 5.94 -13.73
N ILE A 57 -24.77 4.83 -13.38
CA ILE A 57 -24.09 3.95 -14.33
C ILE A 57 -25.12 2.97 -14.89
N ALA A 58 -25.34 3.02 -16.21
CA ALA A 58 -26.25 2.10 -16.89
C ALA A 58 -25.62 0.70 -17.00
N PRO A 59 -26.43 -0.38 -17.07
CA PRO A 59 -25.92 -1.71 -17.37
C PRO A 59 -25.15 -1.74 -18.71
N GLY A 60 -23.93 -2.23 -18.70
CA GLY A 60 -22.98 -2.24 -19.81
C GLY A 60 -22.05 -1.02 -19.86
N GLU A 61 -22.27 -0.01 -19.03
CA GLU A 61 -21.49 1.23 -19.03
C GLU A 61 -20.27 1.14 -18.09
N LEU A 62 -19.15 1.66 -18.57
CA LEU A 62 -17.88 1.78 -17.85
C LEU A 62 -17.66 3.23 -17.42
N ALA A 63 -17.66 3.49 -16.12
CA ALA A 63 -17.21 4.76 -15.56
C ALA A 63 -15.72 4.69 -15.20
N VAL A 64 -14.98 5.74 -15.53
CA VAL A 64 -13.57 5.90 -15.16
C VAL A 64 -13.46 7.03 -14.15
N ILE A 65 -13.03 6.72 -12.93
CA ILE A 65 -12.85 7.66 -11.83
C ILE A 65 -11.38 7.69 -11.44
N GLU A 66 -10.82 8.86 -11.16
CA GLU A 66 -9.46 8.97 -10.66
C GLU A 66 -9.39 8.72 -9.15
N TRP A 67 -8.55 7.78 -8.70
CA TRP A 67 -8.27 7.52 -7.29
C TRP A 67 -6.77 7.33 -7.08
N ARG A 68 -6.17 8.14 -6.18
CA ARG A 68 -4.73 8.13 -5.89
C ARG A 68 -3.85 8.29 -7.14
N GLY A 69 -4.30 9.07 -8.13
CA GLY A 69 -3.61 9.27 -9.41
C GLY A 69 -3.64 8.06 -10.35
N LYS A 70 -4.45 7.03 -10.02
CA LYS A 70 -4.70 5.87 -10.86
C LYS A 70 -6.16 5.87 -11.33
N PRO A 71 -6.44 5.46 -12.58
CA PRO A 71 -7.81 5.27 -13.02
C PRO A 71 -8.43 4.06 -12.32
N VAL A 72 -9.62 4.23 -11.77
CA VAL A 72 -10.48 3.18 -11.24
C VAL A 72 -11.65 3.01 -12.19
N TRP A 73 -11.83 1.79 -12.65
CA TRP A 73 -12.89 1.38 -13.54
C TRP A 73 -14.05 0.83 -12.73
N VAL A 74 -15.22 1.43 -12.90
CA VAL A 74 -16.48 0.96 -12.32
C VAL A 74 -17.40 0.57 -13.47
N LEU A 75 -17.59 -0.73 -13.65
CA LEU A 75 -18.41 -1.31 -14.70
C LEU A 75 -19.67 -1.91 -14.10
N ARG A 76 -20.83 -1.51 -14.61
CA ARG A 76 -22.08 -2.20 -14.27
C ARG A 76 -22.33 -3.32 -15.27
N ARG A 77 -22.10 -4.56 -14.88
CA ARG A 77 -22.26 -5.75 -15.73
C ARG A 77 -23.73 -6.02 -16.05
N THR A 78 -24.01 -6.44 -17.27
CA THR A 78 -25.32 -6.99 -17.64
C THR A 78 -25.44 -8.44 -17.19
N LYS A 79 -26.66 -9.00 -17.19
CA LYS A 79 -26.89 -10.41 -16.85
C LYS A 79 -26.12 -11.36 -17.77
N GLU A 80 -26.11 -11.06 -19.06
CA GLU A 80 -25.37 -11.82 -20.07
C GLU A 80 -23.87 -11.87 -19.77
N MET A 81 -23.29 -10.74 -19.34
CA MET A 81 -21.88 -10.69 -18.94
C MET A 81 -21.60 -11.55 -17.72
N ILE A 82 -22.48 -11.54 -16.72
CA ILE A 82 -22.33 -12.36 -15.50
C ILE A 82 -22.43 -13.85 -15.86
N GLU A 83 -23.38 -14.24 -16.69
CA GLU A 83 -23.55 -15.63 -17.14
C GLU A 83 -22.35 -16.14 -17.95
N SER A 84 -21.73 -15.25 -18.73
CA SER A 84 -20.55 -15.59 -19.53
C SER A 84 -19.31 -15.97 -18.70
N LEU A 85 -19.22 -15.55 -17.43
CA LEU A 85 -18.04 -15.76 -16.58
C LEU A 85 -17.69 -17.25 -16.41
N LYS A 86 -18.70 -18.10 -16.22
CA LYS A 86 -18.54 -19.56 -16.07
C LYS A 86 -17.94 -20.23 -17.30
N VAL A 87 -18.22 -19.68 -18.48
CA VAL A 87 -17.71 -20.18 -19.75
C VAL A 87 -16.22 -19.85 -19.90
N VAL A 88 -15.79 -18.71 -19.36
CA VAL A 88 -14.41 -18.22 -19.50
C VAL A 88 -13.50 -18.71 -18.38
N GLU A 89 -14.04 -19.13 -17.23
CA GLU A 89 -13.29 -19.59 -16.05
C GLU A 89 -12.12 -20.56 -16.38
N PRO A 90 -12.28 -21.60 -17.22
CA PRO A 90 -11.19 -22.54 -17.52
C PRO A 90 -10.03 -21.93 -18.32
N ARG A 91 -10.25 -20.75 -18.93
CA ARG A 91 -9.25 -20.03 -19.73
C ARG A 91 -8.51 -18.98 -18.91
N LEU A 92 -8.93 -18.71 -17.67
CA LEU A 92 -8.29 -17.73 -16.80
C LEU A 92 -6.98 -18.31 -16.24
N SER A 93 -5.94 -17.48 -16.20
CA SER A 93 -4.68 -17.80 -15.52
C SER A 93 -4.84 -17.92 -14.01
N ASP A 94 -5.76 -17.14 -13.43
CA ASP A 94 -6.08 -17.14 -12.01
C ASP A 94 -7.60 -17.11 -11.77
N PRO A 95 -8.30 -18.24 -11.93
CA PRO A 95 -9.76 -18.30 -11.76
C PRO A 95 -10.19 -18.07 -10.31
N LYS A 96 -9.33 -18.39 -9.34
CA LYS A 96 -9.63 -18.28 -7.90
C LYS A 96 -9.06 -17.02 -7.25
N SER A 97 -8.54 -16.08 -8.04
CA SER A 97 -7.97 -14.81 -7.55
C SER A 97 -6.87 -15.00 -6.49
N LYS A 98 -6.09 -16.10 -6.56
CA LYS A 98 -5.04 -16.41 -5.57
C LYS A 98 -3.79 -15.56 -5.71
N ALA A 99 -3.53 -15.06 -6.93
CA ALA A 99 -2.38 -14.21 -7.21
C ALA A 99 -2.71 -12.71 -7.04
N SER A 100 -3.99 -12.37 -6.87
CA SER A 100 -4.45 -11.00 -6.71
C SER A 100 -4.76 -10.69 -5.26
N GLU A 101 -4.30 -9.54 -4.77
CA GLU A 101 -4.74 -9.02 -3.47
C GLU A 101 -6.20 -8.56 -3.58
N GLN A 102 -7.11 -9.34 -3.01
CA GLN A 102 -8.54 -9.05 -2.99
C GLN A 102 -9.03 -8.89 -1.54
N PRO A 103 -10.00 -8.00 -1.28
CA PRO A 103 -10.73 -7.98 -0.03
C PRO A 103 -11.50 -9.30 0.17
N LYS A 104 -11.69 -9.73 1.43
CA LYS A 104 -12.42 -10.96 1.76
C LYS A 104 -13.81 -11.09 1.10
N TYR A 105 -14.51 -9.98 0.90
CA TYR A 105 -15.84 -9.97 0.25
C TYR A 105 -15.79 -10.17 -1.27
N ALA A 106 -14.61 -10.01 -1.88
CA ALA A 106 -14.35 -10.14 -3.31
C ALA A 106 -13.53 -11.40 -3.65
N GLU A 107 -13.26 -12.26 -2.67
CA GLU A 107 -12.72 -13.61 -2.88
C GLU A 107 -13.82 -14.56 -3.40
N ASN A 108 -14.43 -14.21 -4.53
CA ASN A 108 -15.50 -14.96 -5.18
C ASN A 108 -15.34 -14.96 -6.70
N GLU A 109 -16.19 -15.72 -7.39
CA GLU A 109 -16.19 -15.84 -8.87
C GLU A 109 -16.30 -14.47 -9.57
N TYR A 110 -17.07 -13.55 -8.97
CA TYR A 110 -17.38 -12.24 -9.56
C TYR A 110 -16.34 -11.16 -9.25
N ARG A 111 -15.44 -11.40 -8.29
CA ARG A 111 -14.48 -10.45 -7.72
C ARG A 111 -15.14 -9.16 -7.20
N SER A 112 -16.32 -9.30 -6.62
CA SER A 112 -17.17 -8.16 -6.25
C SER A 112 -18.14 -8.52 -5.14
N ALA A 113 -18.49 -7.56 -4.28
CA ALA A 113 -19.56 -7.73 -3.29
C ALA A 113 -20.94 -7.84 -3.96
N ASN A 114 -21.21 -7.03 -5.00
CA ASN A 114 -22.40 -7.12 -5.83
C ASN A 114 -22.01 -7.62 -7.23
N PRO A 115 -22.54 -8.77 -7.72
CA PRO A 115 -22.23 -9.30 -9.04
C PRO A 115 -22.51 -8.32 -10.19
N GLU A 116 -23.41 -7.35 -10.03
CA GLU A 116 -23.64 -6.34 -11.08
C GLU A 116 -22.54 -5.28 -11.14
N LEU A 117 -21.79 -5.05 -10.06
CA LEU A 117 -20.80 -3.98 -10.00
C LEU A 117 -19.39 -4.56 -9.96
N LEU A 118 -18.62 -4.28 -11.00
CA LEU A 118 -17.22 -4.63 -11.09
C LEU A 118 -16.38 -3.36 -10.86
N VAL A 119 -15.48 -3.42 -9.88
CA VAL A 119 -14.56 -2.32 -9.55
C VAL A 119 -13.14 -2.83 -9.74
N LEU A 120 -12.38 -2.15 -10.60
CA LEU A 120 -11.00 -2.51 -10.93
C LEU A 120 -10.09 -1.29 -10.82
N VAL A 121 -8.87 -1.49 -10.34
CA VAL A 121 -7.83 -0.47 -10.41
C VAL A 121 -7.07 -0.67 -11.71
N GLY A 122 -7.10 0.33 -12.59
CA GLY A 122 -6.22 0.39 -13.75
C GLY A 122 -4.79 0.66 -13.28
N VAL A 123 -3.93 -0.34 -13.47
CA VAL A 123 -2.49 -0.28 -13.16
C VAL A 123 -1.70 -0.02 -14.44
#